data_AF-A0A3B8V9V7-F1
#
_entry.id   AF-A0A3B8V9V7-F1
#
_cell.length_a   1.000
_cell.length_b   1.000
_cell.length_c   1.000
_cell.angle_alpha   90.00
_cell.angle_beta   90.00
_cell.angle_gamma   90.00
#
_symmetry.space_group_name_H-M   'P 1'
#
loop_
_entity.id
_entity.type
_entity.pdbx_description
1 polymer ?
#
loop_
_entity_poly.entity_id
_entity_poly.type
_entity_poly.pdbx_seq_one_letter_code
_entity_poly.pdbx_strand_id
1 'polypeptide(L)'
;LLEEFGADTNTKKQDGYIGNIPINQFGTMASALGKIKPGELAGPFQVANNYIIILKCNGRTESRPLAFEQAEIRVREYLFSKERQQVRDQMISSLRTRYNAQIDMNRLNTISFQL
;
A
#
# COMPACT_ATOMS: atom_id res chain seq x y z
N LEU A 1 -13.78 -11.70 17.51
CA LEU A 1 -12.36 -11.51 17.12
C LEU A 1 -12.12 -10.17 16.42
N LEU A 2 -12.63 -9.94 15.20
CA LEU A 2 -12.42 -8.64 14.50
C LEU A 2 -13.16 -7.46 15.15
N GLU A 3 -14.41 -7.64 15.57
CA GLU A 3 -15.17 -6.60 16.28
C GLU A 3 -14.49 -6.19 17.60
N GLU A 4 -13.99 -7.18 18.33
CA GLU A 4 -13.43 -7.04 19.67
C GLU A 4 -11.96 -6.58 19.68
N PHE A 5 -11.13 -7.05 18.74
CA PHE A 5 -9.67 -6.80 18.74
C PHE A 5 -9.14 -6.06 17.49
N GLY A 6 -9.99 -5.72 16.52
CA GLY A 6 -9.55 -4.95 15.35
C GLY A 6 -9.00 -3.58 15.77
N ALA A 7 -7.81 -3.22 15.28
CA ALA A 7 -7.22 -1.91 15.56
C ALA A 7 -7.73 -0.83 14.59
N ASP A 8 -8.12 -1.21 13.37
CA ASP A 8 -8.55 -0.28 12.34
C ASP A 8 -10.08 -0.13 12.32
N THR A 9 -10.54 1.07 12.64
CA THR A 9 -11.96 1.43 12.72
C THR A 9 -12.65 1.46 11.36
N ASN A 10 -11.91 1.69 10.27
CA ASN A 10 -12.48 1.72 8.92
C ASN A 10 -12.79 0.31 8.43
N THR A 11 -11.87 -0.63 8.62
CA THR A 11 -12.08 -2.03 8.23
C THR A 11 -13.09 -2.73 9.14
N LYS A 12 -13.22 -2.36 10.43
CA LYS A 12 -14.31 -2.86 11.29
C LYS A 12 -15.71 -2.61 10.72
N LYS A 13 -15.94 -1.45 10.10
CA LYS A 13 -17.24 -1.10 9.49
C LYS A 13 -17.58 -1.94 8.26
N GLN A 14 -16.60 -2.66 7.71
CA GLN A 14 -16.75 -3.54 6.56
C GLN A 14 -16.43 -5.00 6.94
N ASP A 15 -16.63 -5.39 8.21
CA ASP A 15 -16.34 -6.72 8.74
C ASP A 15 -14.90 -7.21 8.48
N GLY A 16 -13.95 -6.29 8.41
CA GLY A 16 -12.54 -6.58 8.10
C GLY A 16 -12.25 -6.82 6.62
N TYR A 17 -13.18 -6.51 5.71
CA TYR A 17 -12.98 -6.69 4.28
C TYR A 17 -12.06 -5.60 3.71
N ILE A 18 -10.94 -6.03 3.10
CA ILE A 18 -9.91 -5.14 2.53
C ILE A 18 -9.91 -5.13 0.99
N GLY A 19 -10.86 -5.83 0.36
CA GLY A 19 -10.93 -5.96 -1.09
C GLY A 19 -9.91 -6.95 -1.68
N ASN A 20 -9.74 -6.89 -3.01
CA ASN A 20 -8.81 -7.74 -3.75
C ASN A 20 -7.50 -6.98 -3.97
N ILE A 21 -6.47 -7.35 -3.20
CA ILE A 21 -5.17 -6.69 -3.20
C ILE A 21 -4.13 -7.63 -3.81
N PRO A 22 -3.33 -7.17 -4.79
CA PRO A 22 -2.21 -7.95 -5.32
C PRO A 22 -1.21 -8.35 -4.23
N ILE A 23 -0.78 -9.61 -4.23
CA ILE A 23 0.09 -10.19 -3.18
C ILE A 23 1.38 -9.38 -2.98
N ASN A 24 1.93 -8.79 -4.04
CA ASN A 24 3.15 -7.99 -3.98
C ASN A 24 3.00 -6.66 -3.20
N GLN A 25 1.78 -6.21 -2.93
CA GLN A 25 1.54 -5.01 -2.10
C GLN A 25 1.63 -5.29 -0.60
N PHE A 26 1.67 -6.57 -0.18
CA PHE A 26 1.79 -6.95 1.23
C PHE A 26 3.25 -6.99 1.74
N GLY A 27 4.21 -6.55 0.93
CA GLY A 27 5.61 -6.45 1.33
C GLY A 27 6.19 -7.78 1.81
N THR A 28 6.74 -7.81 3.02
CA THR A 28 7.37 -9.00 3.62
C THR A 28 6.40 -10.15 3.87
N MET A 29 5.10 -9.88 4.00
CA MET A 29 4.06 -10.90 4.22
C MET A 29 3.67 -11.65 2.94
N ALA A 30 4.05 -11.12 1.76
CA ALA A 30 3.65 -11.63 0.46
C ALA A 30 3.95 -13.14 0.29
N SER A 31 5.10 -13.61 0.76
CA SER A 31 5.53 -15.01 0.63
C SER A 31 4.67 -15.96 1.46
N ALA A 32 4.24 -15.53 2.66
CA ALA A 32 3.36 -16.30 3.52
C ALA A 32 1.94 -16.31 2.94
N LEU A 33 1.41 -15.15 2.55
CA LEU A 33 0.08 -15.00 1.97
C LEU A 33 -0.08 -15.74 0.63
N GLY A 34 0.98 -15.86 -0.15
CA GLY A 34 0.99 -16.58 -1.43
C GLY A 34 0.73 -18.09 -1.33
N LYS A 35 0.72 -18.67 -0.13
CA LYS A 35 0.47 -20.11 0.07
C LYS A 35 -0.89 -20.41 0.71
N ILE A 36 -1.58 -19.36 1.17
CA ILE A 36 -2.83 -19.47 1.91
C ILE A 36 -3.97 -19.79 0.94
N LYS A 37 -4.82 -20.74 1.33
CA LYS A 37 -6.02 -21.13 0.58
C LYS A 37 -7.24 -20.35 1.04
N PRO A 38 -8.29 -20.22 0.20
CA PRO A 38 -9.55 -19.64 0.63
C PRO A 38 -10.10 -20.34 1.89
N GLY A 39 -10.51 -19.55 2.88
CA GLY A 39 -10.96 -19.99 4.19
C GLY A 39 -9.88 -20.00 5.27
N GLU A 40 -8.60 -20.08 4.90
CA GLU A 40 -7.48 -20.15 5.85
C GLU A 40 -7.08 -18.77 6.39
N LEU A 41 -6.50 -18.79 7.60
CA LEU A 41 -5.94 -17.63 8.27
C LEU A 41 -4.42 -17.55 8.04
N ALA A 42 -3.91 -16.33 7.96
CA ALA A 42 -2.50 -16.02 7.79
C ALA A 42 -2.05 -15.07 8.90
N GLY A 43 -0.84 -15.30 9.42
CA GLY A 43 -0.25 -14.55 10.52
C GLY A 43 -0.08 -15.42 11.78
N PRO A 44 0.14 -14.79 12.95
CA PRO A 44 0.25 -13.36 13.18
C PRO A 44 1.50 -12.74 12.53
N PHE A 45 1.35 -11.56 11.92
CA PHE A 45 2.46 -10.78 11.37
C PHE A 45 2.72 -9.54 12.22
N GLN A 46 3.95 -9.38 12.71
CA GLN A 46 4.37 -8.16 13.39
C GLN A 46 4.75 -7.10 12.35
N VAL A 47 4.00 -5.99 12.30
CA VAL A 47 4.27 -4.90 11.33
C VAL A 47 4.88 -3.65 11.97
N ALA A 48 4.62 -3.44 13.26
CA ALA A 48 5.20 -2.38 14.09
C ALA A 48 5.14 -2.82 15.54
N ASN A 49 5.86 -2.17 16.47
CA ASN A 49 6.08 -2.66 17.84
C ASN A 49 4.80 -3.05 18.62
N ASN A 50 3.63 -2.53 18.26
CA ASN A 50 2.37 -2.79 18.96
C ASN A 50 1.25 -3.35 18.07
N TYR A 51 1.54 -3.72 16.81
CA TYR A 51 0.51 -4.19 15.88
C TYR A 51 0.80 -5.58 15.34
N ILE A 52 -0.19 -6.45 15.53
CA ILE A 52 -0.25 -7.78 14.95
C ILE A 52 -1.36 -7.77 13.89
N ILE A 53 -1.02 -8.22 12.68
CA ILE A 53 -1.97 -8.43 11.60
C ILE A 53 -2.28 -9.93 11.47
N ILE A 54 -3.57 -10.25 11.42
CA ILE A 54 -4.09 -11.57 11.05
C ILE A 54 -5.05 -11.36 9.88
N LEU A 55 -4.88 -12.13 8.81
CA LEU A 55 -5.69 -12.02 7.60
C LEU A 55 -6.41 -13.34 7.33
N LYS A 56 -7.67 -13.28 6.89
CA LYS A 56 -8.39 -14.43 6.34
C LYS A 56 -8.43 -14.31 4.83
N CYS A 57 -8.03 -15.37 4.13
CA CYS A 57 -8.21 -15.41 2.68
C CYS A 57 -9.68 -15.73 2.37
N ASN A 58 -10.45 -14.75 1.91
CA ASN A 58 -11.85 -15.00 1.49
C ASN A 58 -11.93 -15.60 0.08
N GLY A 59 -10.91 -15.34 -0.75
CA GLY A 59 -10.82 -15.82 -2.11
C GLY A 59 -9.48 -15.44 -2.72
N ARG A 60 -9.14 -16.11 -3.83
CA ARG A 60 -7.89 -15.89 -4.55
C ARG A 60 -8.14 -15.90 -6.05
N THR A 61 -7.46 -15.00 -6.76
CA THR A 61 -7.44 -14.97 -8.22
C THR A 61 -6.03 -15.30 -8.69
N GLU A 62 -5.87 -16.36 -9.47
CA GLU A 62 -4.56 -16.71 -10.02
C GLU A 62 -4.14 -15.70 -11.10
N SER A 63 -2.84 -15.44 -11.15
CA SER A 63 -2.27 -14.64 -12.22
C SER A 63 -2.46 -15.38 -13.55
N ARG A 64 -2.91 -14.65 -14.56
CA ARG A 64 -3.00 -15.16 -15.93
C ARG A 64 -2.52 -14.09 -16.91
N PRO A 65 -1.94 -14.48 -18.06
CA PRO A 65 -1.73 -13.54 -19.14
C PRO A 65 -3.07 -12.93 -19.57
N LEU A 66 -3.06 -11.63 -19.78
CA LEU A 66 -4.16 -10.88 -20.36
C LEU A 66 -3.88 -10.68 -21.85
N ALA A 67 -4.93 -10.69 -22.68
CA ALA A 67 -4.83 -10.18 -24.04
C ALA A 67 -4.51 -8.68 -24.01
N PHE A 68 -3.92 -8.15 -25.07
CA PHE A 68 -3.48 -6.75 -25.13
C PHE A 68 -4.61 -5.78 -24.79
N GLU A 69 -5.80 -5.97 -25.36
CA GLU A 69 -6.98 -5.13 -25.17
C GLU A 69 -7.42 -5.08 -23.70
N GLN A 70 -7.29 -6.20 -22.99
CA GLN A 70 -7.61 -6.28 -21.55
C GLN A 70 -6.52 -5.65 -20.69
N ALA A 71 -5.26 -5.73 -21.14
CA ALA A 71 -4.12 -5.16 -20.44
C ALA A 71 -3.96 -3.65 -20.69
N GLU A 72 -4.41 -3.14 -21.84
CA GLU A 72 -4.15 -1.79 -22.32
C GLU A 72 -4.56 -0.74 -21.28
N ILE A 73 -5.75 -0.87 -20.72
CA ILE A 73 -6.27 0.08 -19.71
C ILE A 73 -5.31 0.13 -18.50
N ARG A 74 -4.94 -1.03 -17.95
CA ARG A 74 -4.07 -1.13 -16.78
C ARG A 74 -2.65 -0.62 -17.07
N VAL A 75 -2.11 -0.96 -18.24
CA VAL A 75 -0.78 -0.52 -18.68
C VAL A 75 -0.77 0.98 -18.89
N ARG A 76 -1.80 1.54 -19.51
CA ARG A 76 -1.97 2.98 -19.73
C ARG A 76 -2.03 3.74 -18.40
N GLU A 77 -2.84 3.27 -17.46
CA GLU A 77 -2.93 3.87 -16.11
C GLU A 77 -1.59 3.85 -15.38
N TYR A 78 -0.90 2.70 -15.43
CA TYR A 78 0.43 2.56 -14.83
C TYR A 78 1.44 3.53 -15.45
N LEU A 79 1.55 3.56 -16.78
CA LEU A 79 2.47 4.46 -17.49
C LEU A 79 2.14 5.91 -17.20
N PHE A 80 0.86 6.29 -17.24
CA PHE A 80 0.45 7.66 -16.97
C PHE A 80 0.75 8.10 -15.54
N SER A 81 0.53 7.23 -14.55
CA SER A 81 0.89 7.50 -13.16
C SER A 81 2.41 7.68 -13.00
N LYS A 82 3.19 6.80 -13.63
CA LYS A 82 4.65 6.84 -13.61
C LYS A 82 5.20 8.13 -14.23
N GLU A 83 4.77 8.47 -15.44
CA GLU A 83 5.20 9.68 -16.14
C GLU A 83 4.79 10.94 -15.37
N ARG A 84 3.56 10.99 -14.83
CA ARG A 84 3.12 12.10 -13.99
C ARG A 84 4.00 12.29 -12.76
N GLN A 85 4.40 11.19 -12.12
CA GLN A 85 5.30 11.24 -10.98
C GLN A 85 6.66 11.82 -11.37
N GLN A 86 7.23 11.34 -12.48
CA GLN A 86 8.51 11.85 -13.00
C GLN A 86 8.45 13.35 -13.33
N VAL A 87 7.41 13.79 -14.03
CA VAL A 87 7.21 15.20 -14.37
C VAL A 87 7.06 16.05 -13.10
N ARG A 88 6.32 15.56 -12.09
CA ARG A 88 6.23 16.25 -10.79
C ARG A 88 7.58 16.38 -10.11
N ASP A 89 8.35 15.30 -10.04
CA ASP A 89 9.65 15.29 -9.39
C ASP A 89 10.64 16.24 -10.09
N GLN A 90 10.63 16.25 -11.42
CA GLN A 90 11.39 17.21 -12.23
C GLN A 90 10.95 18.65 -11.96
N MET A 91 9.64 18.92 -11.91
CA MET A 91 9.11 20.25 -11.64
C MET A 91 9.52 20.73 -10.24
N ILE A 92 9.36 19.90 -9.21
CA ILE A 92 9.79 20.22 -7.84
C ILE A 92 11.29 20.52 -7.80
N SER A 93 12.11 19.68 -8.44
CA SER A 93 13.56 19.90 -8.53
C SER A 93 13.89 21.24 -9.19
N SER A 94 13.26 21.54 -10.35
CA SER A 94 13.49 22.78 -11.07
C SER A 94 13.09 24.02 -10.27
N LEU A 95 11.98 23.95 -9.51
CA LEU A 95 11.52 25.05 -8.66
C LEU A 95 12.45 25.26 -7.47
N ARG A 96 12.92 24.17 -6.83
CA ARG A 96 13.89 24.26 -5.73
C ARG A 96 15.17 24.96 -6.17
N THR A 97 15.70 24.62 -7.35
CA THR A 97 16.89 25.27 -7.91
C THR A 97 16.62 26.71 -8.30
N ARG A 98 15.52 26.99 -9.03
CA ARG A 98 15.19 28.34 -9.52
C ARG A 98 15.03 29.36 -8.40
N TYR A 99 14.39 28.97 -7.30
CA TYR A 99 14.07 29.86 -6.19
C TYR A 99 15.03 29.73 -5.01
N ASN A 100 16.15 28.98 -5.16
CA ASN A 100 17.09 28.67 -4.08
C ASN A 100 16.36 28.24 -2.78
N ALA A 101 15.38 27.35 -2.92
CA ALA A 101 14.54 26.94 -1.80
C ALA A 101 15.38 26.14 -0.79
N GLN A 102 15.53 26.67 0.42
CA GLN A 102 16.26 26.03 1.52
C GLN A 102 15.28 25.47 2.54
N ILE A 103 15.54 24.25 3.01
CA ILE A 103 14.80 23.64 4.12
C ILE A 103 15.61 23.88 5.38
N ASP A 104 15.05 24.63 6.32
CA ASP A 104 15.61 24.76 7.67
C ASP A 104 15.32 23.46 8.44
N MET A 105 16.29 22.55 8.43
CA MET A 105 16.19 21.26 9.12
C MET A 105 16.10 21.42 10.64
N ASN A 106 16.63 22.51 11.22
CA ASN A 106 16.54 22.73 12.65
C ASN A 106 15.09 22.98 13.06
N ARG A 107 14.39 23.84 12.33
CA ARG A 107 12.95 24.07 12.53
C ARG A 107 12.12 22.82 12.25
N LEU A 108 12.43 22.10 11.17
CA LEU A 108 11.68 20.89 10.82
C LEU A 108 11.78 19.81 11.92
N ASN A 109 12.96 19.62 12.50
CA ASN A 109 13.18 18.64 13.57
C ASN A 109 12.55 19.04 14.91
N THR A 110 12.22 20.33 15.11
CA THR A 110 11.49 20.78 16.30
C THR A 110 9.97 20.58 16.21
N ILE A 111 9.43 20.23 15.03
CA ILE A 111 8.01 19.96 14.86
C ILE A 111 7.76 18.50 15.26
N SER A 112 7.21 18.28 16.46
CA SER A 112 6.69 16.98 16.86
C SER A 112 5.30 16.78 16.26
N PHE A 113 5.19 15.86 15.30
CA PHE A 113 3.90 15.37 14.86
C PHE A 113 3.41 14.31 15.86
N GLN A 114 2.36 14.63 16.62
CA GLN A 114 1.58 13.59 17.28
C GLN A 114 0.77 12.88 16.20
N LEU A 115 1.18 11.66 15.87
CA LEU A 115 0.42 10.71 15.04
C LEU A 115 -0.61 9.97 15.89
#